data_AF-A0A9P8PGD5-F1
#
_entry.id   AF-A0A9P8PGD5-F1
#
_cell.length_a   1.000
_cell.length_b   1.000
_cell.length_c   1.000
_cell.angle_alpha   90.00
_cell.angle_beta   90.00
_cell.angle_gamma   90.00
#
_symmetry.space_group_name_H-M   'P 1'
#
loop_
_entity.id
_entity.type
_entity.pdbx_description
1 polymer ?
#
loop_
_entity_poly.entity_id
_entity_poly.type
_entity_poly.pdbx_seq_one_letter_code
_entity_poly.pdbx_strand_id
1 'polypeptide(L)'
;MKRSALGFDSDNDSDEDIEVPKVPYTKRKPLGFNKDLVAQNLKNQAKSKEFEESNPDIYQYDEVFDDVSRSRKEQLRREEIKKSSTPQYIAGLQQAKLQREEDKQRVQDLKIAKERELEGDQFKDKEVFITSSYKEHRENLARSRYKEDEESVIDVEEMRKFQSGLIPDKIINYKKNDNKEDKKEDIEVLQKNGTPIEERQLFEQPKSRLLPKLSDKIIQEYRERYYQRKLNL
;
A
#
# COMPACT_ATOMS: atom_id res chain seq x y z
N MET A 1 30.62 20.25 -0.59
CA MET A 1 29.73 19.35 0.17
C MET A 1 29.96 17.93 -0.34
N LYS A 2 30.35 17.01 0.55
CA LYS A 2 30.83 15.66 0.21
C LYS A 2 29.64 14.71 -0.04
N ARG A 3 29.77 13.85 -1.05
CA ARG A 3 28.71 13.02 -1.67
C ARG A 3 28.37 11.75 -0.89
N SER A 4 28.82 11.64 0.36
CA SER A 4 28.77 10.42 1.18
C SER A 4 27.46 10.23 1.97
N ALA A 5 26.42 11.04 1.70
CA ALA A 5 25.17 11.03 2.49
C ALA A 5 24.06 10.14 1.90
N LEU A 6 24.25 9.61 0.69
CA LEU A 6 23.29 8.73 0.01
C LEU A 6 24.00 7.40 -0.17
N GLY A 7 23.77 6.45 0.75
CA GLY A 7 24.41 5.13 0.81
C GLY A 7 24.06 4.25 -0.39
N PHE A 8 24.69 4.55 -1.54
CA PHE A 8 24.55 3.81 -2.79
C PHE A 8 25.87 3.14 -3.23
N ASP A 9 26.81 2.94 -2.31
CA ASP A 9 27.90 1.99 -2.54
C ASP A 9 27.43 0.61 -2.09
N SER A 10 26.85 -0.12 -3.05
CA SER A 10 26.61 -1.55 -2.98
C SER A 10 27.43 -2.23 -4.07
N ASP A 11 28.73 -2.03 -4.03
CA ASP A 11 29.68 -2.98 -4.62
C ASP A 11 29.89 -4.09 -3.57
N ASN A 12 28.97 -5.04 -3.58
CA ASN A 12 29.09 -6.28 -2.83
C ASN A 12 29.87 -7.30 -3.67
N ASP A 13 31.16 -7.01 -3.90
CA ASP A 13 32.18 -8.01 -4.23
C ASP A 13 32.91 -8.34 -2.93
N SER A 14 32.34 -9.25 -2.15
CA SER A 14 33.04 -9.88 -1.03
C SER A 14 33.46 -11.28 -1.46
N ASP A 15 34.63 -11.37 -2.09
CA ASP A 15 35.46 -12.55 -1.98
C ASP A 15 35.78 -12.73 -0.49
N GLU A 16 35.21 -13.78 0.13
CA GLU A 16 35.53 -14.17 1.51
C GLU A 16 36.99 -14.66 1.56
N ASP A 17 37.93 -13.73 1.68
CA ASP A 17 39.26 -14.00 2.21
C ASP A 17 39.09 -14.41 3.68
N ILE A 18 39.07 -15.72 3.93
CA ILE A 18 39.14 -16.29 5.27
C ILE A 18 40.46 -15.83 5.91
N GLU A 19 40.39 -14.78 6.75
CA GLU A 19 41.52 -14.34 7.56
C GLU A 19 41.91 -15.45 8.54
N VAL A 20 42.91 -16.25 8.17
CA VAL A 20 43.53 -17.22 9.08
C VAL A 20 44.34 -16.43 10.10
N PRO A 21 44.05 -16.52 11.41
CA PRO A 21 44.75 -15.72 12.41
C PRO A 21 46.23 -16.11 12.45
N LYS A 22 47.13 -15.14 12.16
CA LYS A 22 48.58 -15.30 12.28
C LYS A 22 48.96 -15.43 13.76
N VAL A 23 49.05 -16.67 14.25
CA VAL A 23 49.57 -16.97 15.59
C VAL A 23 51.08 -16.67 15.66
N PRO A 24 51.56 -15.92 16.68
CA PRO A 24 52.97 -15.59 16.80
C PRO A 24 53.82 -16.83 17.06
N TYR A 25 54.91 -16.97 16.31
CA TYR A 25 55.84 -18.10 16.37
C TYR A 25 56.65 -18.04 17.68
N THR A 26 56.11 -18.61 18.75
CA THR A 26 56.86 -18.78 20.00
C THR A 26 57.76 -20.01 19.91
N LYS A 27 59.02 -19.85 20.33
CA LYS A 27 60.03 -20.93 20.34
C LYS A 27 59.50 -22.13 21.14
N ARG A 28 59.16 -23.22 20.46
CA ARG A 28 58.67 -24.45 21.10
C ARG A 28 59.81 -25.09 21.90
N LYS A 29 59.58 -25.31 23.19
CA LYS A 29 60.44 -26.15 24.05
C LYS A 29 60.42 -27.60 23.56
N PRO A 30 61.49 -28.39 23.76
CA PRO A 30 61.58 -29.74 23.21
C PRO A 30 60.39 -30.60 23.67
N LEU A 31 59.91 -31.46 22.76
CA LEU A 31 58.81 -32.41 22.98
C LEU A 31 59.20 -33.39 24.10
N GLY A 32 59.03 -32.96 25.35
CA GLY A 32 58.91 -33.87 26.47
C GLY A 32 57.58 -34.62 26.34
N PHE A 33 57.59 -35.93 26.56
CA PHE A 33 56.37 -36.72 26.68
C PHE A 33 55.46 -36.09 27.72
N ASN A 34 54.39 -35.43 27.24
CA ASN A 34 53.38 -34.83 28.10
C ASN A 34 52.57 -35.96 28.74
N LYS A 35 53.01 -36.42 29.92
CA LYS A 35 52.34 -37.50 30.68
C LYS A 35 50.86 -37.19 30.91
N ASP A 36 50.51 -35.91 31.04
CA ASP A 36 49.13 -35.46 31.19
C ASP A 36 48.30 -35.68 29.92
N LEU A 37 48.88 -35.46 28.73
CA LEU A 37 48.22 -35.78 27.46
C LEU A 37 48.03 -37.29 27.29
N VAL A 38 49.03 -38.09 27.68
CA VAL A 38 48.92 -39.56 27.63
C VAL A 38 47.82 -40.04 28.58
N ALA A 39 47.76 -39.50 29.79
CA ALA A 39 46.71 -39.80 30.75
C ALA A 39 45.31 -39.35 30.27
N GLN A 40 45.20 -38.20 29.61
CA GLN A 40 43.95 -37.76 28.99
C GLN A 40 43.53 -38.65 27.84
N ASN A 41 44.45 -39.05 26.96
CA ASN A 41 44.16 -39.98 25.86
C ASN A 41 43.67 -41.33 26.38
N LEU A 42 44.30 -41.87 27.43
CA LEU A 42 43.89 -43.13 28.04
C LEU A 42 42.49 -43.03 28.68
N LYS A 43 42.18 -41.90 29.33
CA LYS A 43 40.83 -41.63 29.86
C LYS A 43 39.80 -41.51 28.74
N ASN A 44 40.13 -40.84 27.65
CA ASN A 44 39.23 -40.71 26.50
C ASN A 44 38.97 -42.06 25.84
N GLN A 45 39.99 -42.91 25.75
CA GLN A 45 39.85 -44.27 25.23
C GLN A 45 39.04 -45.19 26.14
N ALA A 46 39.18 -45.07 27.47
CA ALA A 46 38.34 -45.80 28.40
C ALA A 46 36.87 -45.39 28.28
N LYS A 47 36.61 -44.08 28.16
CA LYS A 47 35.26 -43.55 27.94
C LYS A 47 34.69 -43.97 26.59
N SER A 48 35.48 -43.95 25.51
CA SER A 48 34.98 -44.38 24.20
C SER A 48 34.54 -45.83 24.23
N LYS A 49 35.31 -46.71 24.88
CA LYS A 49 34.95 -48.13 25.06
C LYS A 49 33.68 -48.31 25.88
N GLU A 50 33.53 -47.57 26.99
CA GLU A 50 32.31 -47.60 27.81
C GLU A 50 31.07 -47.16 27.00
N PHE A 51 31.24 -46.17 26.12
CA PHE A 51 30.19 -45.73 25.20
C PHE A 51 29.88 -46.75 24.10
N GLU A 52 30.90 -47.43 23.55
CA GLU A 52 30.75 -48.51 22.57
C GLU A 52 30.04 -49.73 23.16
N GLU A 53 30.37 -50.10 24.40
CA GLU A 53 29.73 -51.22 25.11
C GLU A 53 28.27 -50.93 25.44
N SER A 54 27.96 -49.67 25.80
CA SER A 54 26.59 -49.25 26.12
C SER A 54 25.73 -48.99 24.88
N ASN A 55 26.35 -48.64 23.75
CA ASN A 55 25.66 -48.31 22.50
C ASN A 55 26.33 -49.00 21.30
N PRO A 56 25.91 -50.23 20.94
CA PRO A 56 26.49 -50.96 19.82
C PRO A 56 26.22 -50.31 18.45
N ASP A 57 25.20 -49.46 18.35
CA ASP A 57 24.77 -48.82 17.10
C ASP A 57 25.51 -47.50 16.80
N ILE A 58 26.49 -47.11 17.63
CA ILE A 58 27.14 -45.79 17.56
C ILE A 58 27.87 -45.53 16.23
N TYR A 59 28.24 -46.60 15.52
CA TYR A 59 28.97 -46.54 14.25
C TYR A 59 28.10 -46.89 13.03
N GLN A 60 26.78 -47.04 13.19
CA GLN A 60 25.84 -47.29 12.09
C GLN A 60 25.51 -46.00 11.32
N TYR A 61 26.51 -45.45 10.65
CA TYR A 61 26.37 -44.19 9.91
C TYR A 61 25.54 -44.31 8.63
N ASP A 62 25.61 -45.44 7.94
CA ASP A 62 24.90 -45.64 6.67
C ASP A 62 23.37 -45.73 6.84
N GLU A 63 22.90 -46.29 7.96
CA GLU A 63 21.46 -46.51 8.20
C GLU A 63 20.70 -45.19 8.47
N VAL A 64 21.37 -44.23 9.13
CA VAL A 64 20.77 -42.94 9.52
C VAL A 64 20.98 -41.86 8.43
N PHE A 65 21.90 -42.09 7.49
CA PHE A 65 22.23 -41.13 6.44
C PHE A 65 21.03 -40.74 5.59
N ASP A 66 20.19 -41.71 5.23
CA ASP A 66 18.98 -41.48 4.45
C ASP A 66 17.99 -40.57 5.17
N ASP A 67 17.80 -40.76 6.48
CA ASP A 67 16.86 -39.98 7.28
C ASP A 67 17.38 -38.56 7.58
N VAL A 68 18.68 -38.41 7.82
CA VAL A 68 19.33 -37.09 7.96
C VAL A 68 19.30 -36.34 6.64
N SER A 69 19.51 -37.03 5.53
CA SER A 69 19.44 -36.43 4.20
C SER A 69 18.02 -36.00 3.84
N ARG A 70 17.00 -36.81 4.17
CA ARG A 70 15.59 -36.47 4.00
C ARG A 70 15.19 -35.27 4.86
N SER A 71 15.53 -35.27 6.15
CA SER A 71 15.20 -34.16 7.05
C SER A 71 15.90 -32.85 6.64
N ARG A 72 17.16 -32.91 6.19
CA ARG A 72 17.86 -31.75 5.62
C ARG A 72 17.16 -31.23 4.36
N LYS A 73 16.75 -32.10 3.43
CA LYS A 73 15.99 -31.70 2.23
C LYS A 73 14.64 -31.07 2.59
N GLU A 74 13.93 -31.59 3.58
CA GLU A 74 12.68 -31.00 4.05
C GLU A 74 12.88 -29.61 4.68
N GLN A 75 13.95 -29.43 5.46
CA GLN A 75 14.30 -28.13 6.04
C GLN A 75 14.59 -27.10 4.94
N LEU A 76 15.43 -27.46 3.96
CA LEU A 76 15.74 -26.60 2.81
C LEU A 76 14.47 -26.23 2.04
N ARG A 77 13.59 -27.20 1.77
CA ARG A 77 12.30 -26.94 1.11
C ARG A 77 11.42 -25.97 1.92
N ARG A 78 11.37 -26.10 3.25
CA ARG A 78 10.64 -25.16 4.12
C ARG A 78 11.24 -23.75 4.08
N GLU A 79 12.56 -23.64 4.02
CA GLU A 79 13.24 -22.34 3.88
C GLU A 79 12.98 -21.70 2.51
N GLU A 80 12.99 -22.48 1.44
CA GLU A 80 12.62 -22.02 0.09
C GLU A 80 11.19 -21.50 0.05
N ILE A 81 10.23 -22.21 0.65
CA ILE A 81 8.83 -21.76 0.74
C ILE A 81 8.71 -20.45 1.53
N LYS A 82 9.48 -20.30 2.61
CA LYS A 82 9.52 -19.05 3.39
C LYS A 82 10.14 -17.90 2.59
N LYS A 83 11.17 -18.17 1.78
CA LYS A 83 11.81 -17.17 0.90
C LYS A 83 10.93 -16.78 -0.28
N SER A 84 10.14 -17.71 -0.83
CA SER A 84 9.22 -17.44 -1.94
C SER A 84 7.91 -16.77 -1.50
N SER A 85 7.58 -16.82 -0.21
CA SER A 85 6.41 -16.14 0.33
C SER A 85 6.65 -14.63 0.29
N THR A 86 5.95 -13.94 -0.61
CA THR A 86 5.97 -12.47 -0.61
C THR A 86 5.46 -11.97 0.75
N PRO A 87 6.15 -11.00 1.39
CA PRO A 87 5.69 -10.41 2.63
C PRO A 87 4.27 -9.85 2.50
N GLN A 88 3.47 -10.04 3.54
CA GLN A 88 2.02 -9.75 3.56
C GLN A 88 1.65 -8.33 3.06
N TYR A 89 2.55 -7.36 3.21
CA TYR A 89 2.28 -5.95 2.87
C TYR A 89 2.90 -5.47 1.55
N ILE A 90 3.79 -6.23 0.91
CA ILE A 90 4.46 -5.75 -0.32
C ILE A 90 3.47 -5.61 -1.48
N ALA A 91 2.50 -6.52 -1.59
CA ALA A 91 1.47 -6.44 -2.61
C ALA A 91 0.67 -5.13 -2.52
N GLY A 92 0.24 -4.75 -1.31
CA GLY A 92 -0.48 -3.49 -1.09
C GLY A 92 0.36 -2.25 -1.38
N LEU A 93 1.65 -2.27 -1.03
CA LEU A 93 2.58 -1.17 -1.36
C LEU A 93 2.79 -1.03 -2.87
N GLN A 94 2.90 -2.15 -3.60
CA GLN A 94 3.02 -2.15 -5.05
C GLN A 94 1.76 -1.62 -5.71
N GLN A 95 0.58 -2.07 -5.29
CA GLN A 95 -0.71 -1.56 -5.79
C GLN A 95 -0.87 -0.06 -5.53
N ALA A 96 -0.55 0.41 -4.32
CA ALA A 96 -0.61 1.83 -3.98
C ALA A 96 0.38 2.68 -4.79
N LYS A 97 1.55 2.13 -5.13
CA LYS A 97 2.51 2.79 -6.03
C LYS A 97 1.90 2.94 -7.42
N LEU A 98 1.35 1.86 -7.98
CA LEU A 98 0.74 1.87 -9.31
C LEU A 98 -0.41 2.88 -9.39
N GLN A 99 -1.31 2.89 -8.40
CA GLN A 99 -2.41 3.87 -8.33
C GLN A 99 -1.90 5.32 -8.33
N ARG A 100 -0.84 5.63 -7.58
CA ARG A 100 -0.26 6.99 -7.57
C ARG A 100 0.38 7.37 -8.90
N GLU A 101 0.97 6.42 -9.60
CA GLU A 101 1.54 6.63 -10.93
C GLU A 101 0.43 6.96 -11.93
N GLU A 102 -0.69 6.24 -11.89
CA GLU A 102 -1.89 6.52 -12.70
C GLU A 102 -2.49 7.90 -12.35
N ASP A 103 -2.63 8.23 -11.06
CA ASP A 103 -3.13 9.53 -10.61
C ASP A 103 -2.26 10.68 -11.12
N LYS A 104 -0.94 10.51 -11.06
CA LYS A 104 0.01 11.51 -11.56
C LYS A 104 -0.15 11.70 -13.08
N GLN A 105 -0.36 10.63 -13.84
CA GLN A 105 -0.63 10.72 -15.27
C GLN A 105 -1.95 11.45 -15.55
N ARG A 106 -3.03 11.13 -14.82
CA ARG A 106 -4.32 11.84 -14.96
C ARG A 106 -4.18 13.34 -14.68
N VAL A 107 -3.41 13.73 -13.66
CA VAL A 107 -3.15 15.14 -13.35
C VAL A 107 -2.37 15.83 -14.47
N GLN A 108 -1.36 15.16 -15.04
CA GLN A 108 -0.61 15.69 -16.17
C GLN A 108 -1.52 15.88 -17.40
N ASP A 109 -2.38 14.93 -17.72
CA ASP A 109 -3.33 15.03 -18.83
C ASP A 109 -4.28 16.22 -18.66
N LEU A 110 -4.84 16.39 -17.45
CA LEU A 110 -5.72 17.52 -17.13
C LEU A 110 -4.97 18.85 -17.25
N LYS A 111 -3.72 18.89 -16.81
CA LYS A 111 -2.87 20.08 -16.95
C LYS A 111 -2.66 20.42 -18.42
N ILE A 112 -2.32 19.43 -19.25
CA ILE A 112 -2.11 19.62 -20.69
C ILE A 112 -3.41 20.07 -21.38
N ALA A 113 -4.55 19.46 -21.02
CA ALA A 113 -5.85 19.87 -21.57
C ALA A 113 -6.16 21.34 -21.25
N LYS A 114 -5.92 21.75 -20.00
CA LYS A 114 -6.11 23.14 -19.57
C LYS A 114 -5.15 24.10 -20.28
N GLU A 115 -3.89 23.71 -20.48
CA GLU A 115 -2.92 24.51 -21.24
C GLU A 115 -3.39 24.70 -22.70
N ARG A 116 -3.92 23.65 -23.34
CA ARG A 116 -4.50 23.75 -24.69
C ARG A 116 -5.73 24.65 -24.76
N GLU A 117 -6.61 24.59 -23.77
CA GLU A 117 -7.77 25.48 -23.68
C GLU A 117 -7.36 26.94 -23.54
N LEU A 118 -6.30 27.22 -22.78
CA LEU A 118 -5.74 28.57 -22.61
C LEU A 118 -5.04 29.09 -23.88
N GLU A 119 -4.33 28.23 -24.59
CA GLU A 119 -3.72 28.55 -25.89
C GLU A 119 -4.78 28.78 -26.97
N GLY A 120 -5.95 28.12 -26.85
CA GLY A 120 -7.14 28.37 -27.64
C GLY A 120 -6.88 28.39 -29.15
N ASP A 121 -7.04 29.56 -29.76
CA ASP A 121 -7.01 29.73 -31.21
C ASP A 121 -5.61 30.00 -31.77
N GLN A 122 -4.58 30.14 -30.92
CA GLN A 122 -3.24 30.58 -31.30
C GLN A 122 -2.53 29.63 -32.27
N PHE A 123 -2.98 28.38 -32.39
CA PHE A 123 -2.36 27.35 -33.22
C PHE A 123 -3.34 26.67 -34.20
N LYS A 124 -4.53 27.25 -34.41
CA LYS A 124 -5.52 26.72 -35.36
C LYS A 124 -5.02 26.68 -36.81
N ASP A 125 -4.16 27.61 -37.18
CA ASP A 125 -3.61 27.73 -38.53
C ASP A 125 -2.43 26.77 -38.79
N LYS A 126 -1.98 26.00 -37.79
CA LYS A 126 -0.85 25.08 -37.92
C LYS A 126 -1.31 23.63 -38.07
N GLU A 127 -0.56 22.86 -38.85
CA GLU A 127 -0.82 21.44 -39.07
C GLU A 127 -0.55 20.63 -37.78
N VAL A 128 -1.48 19.74 -37.41
CA VAL A 128 -1.35 18.87 -36.24
C VAL A 128 -0.92 17.47 -36.68
N PHE A 129 0.34 17.14 -36.42
CA PHE A 129 0.89 15.82 -36.73
C PHE A 129 0.74 14.88 -35.53
N ILE A 130 -0.01 13.79 -35.70
CA ILE A 130 -0.19 12.76 -34.68
C ILE A 130 0.41 11.45 -35.19
N THR A 131 1.39 10.89 -34.45
CA THR A 131 2.00 9.59 -34.75
C THR A 131 1.01 8.44 -34.50
N SER A 132 1.20 7.31 -35.18
CA SER A 132 0.37 6.10 -34.98
C SER A 132 0.35 5.64 -33.53
N SER A 133 1.51 5.65 -32.86
CA SER A 133 1.65 5.28 -31.45
C SER A 133 0.85 6.17 -30.50
N TYR A 134 0.76 7.48 -30.78
CA TYR A 134 -0.02 8.39 -29.94
C TYR A 134 -1.52 8.20 -30.14
N LYS A 135 -1.96 7.88 -31.36
CA LYS A 135 -3.37 7.54 -31.62
C LYS A 135 -3.80 6.31 -30.81
N GLU A 136 -2.98 5.26 -30.82
CA GLU A 136 -3.20 4.05 -30.05
C GLU A 136 -3.19 4.33 -28.53
N HIS A 137 -2.23 5.11 -28.04
CA HIS A 137 -2.19 5.50 -26.63
C HIS A 137 -3.45 6.27 -26.21
N ARG A 138 -3.94 7.20 -27.05
CA ARG A 138 -5.15 7.98 -26.78
C ARG A 138 -6.40 7.10 -26.77
N GLU A 139 -6.49 6.11 -27.67
CA GLU A 139 -7.59 5.14 -27.69
C GLU A 139 -7.57 4.23 -26.46
N ASN A 140 -6.39 3.72 -26.09
CA ASN A 140 -6.23 2.92 -24.87
C ASN A 140 -6.61 3.71 -23.61
N LEU A 141 -6.19 4.96 -23.51
CA LEU A 141 -6.57 5.84 -22.41
C LEU A 141 -8.09 6.07 -22.35
N ALA A 142 -8.71 6.34 -23.50
CA ALA A 142 -10.17 6.51 -23.58
C ALA A 142 -10.88 5.22 -23.14
N ARG A 143 -10.44 4.07 -23.63
CA ARG A 143 -11.01 2.76 -23.27
C ARG A 143 -10.87 2.45 -21.78
N SER A 144 -9.72 2.76 -21.17
CA SER A 144 -9.53 2.60 -19.73
C SER A 144 -10.46 3.51 -18.93
N ARG A 145 -10.63 4.77 -19.33
CA ARG A 145 -11.58 5.69 -18.68
C ARG A 145 -13.02 5.19 -18.75
N TYR A 146 -13.47 4.72 -19.91
CA TYR A 146 -14.82 4.16 -20.04
C TYR A 146 -15.07 2.96 -19.13
N LYS A 147 -14.08 2.07 -18.97
CA LYS A 147 -14.17 0.94 -18.05
C LYS A 147 -14.20 1.38 -16.59
N GLU A 148 -13.35 2.32 -16.21
CA GLU A 148 -13.30 2.88 -14.85
C GLU A 148 -14.63 3.59 -14.51
N ASP A 149 -15.21 4.32 -15.46
CA ASP A 149 -16.53 4.94 -15.31
C ASP A 149 -17.64 3.89 -15.16
N GLU A 150 -17.64 2.82 -15.97
CA GLU A 150 -18.62 1.72 -15.89
C GLU A 150 -18.52 0.95 -14.56
N GLU A 151 -17.30 0.61 -14.12
CA GLU A 151 -17.04 -0.01 -12.81
C GLU A 151 -17.48 0.90 -11.67
N SER A 152 -17.23 2.21 -11.76
CA SER A 152 -17.65 3.16 -10.72
C SER A 152 -19.17 3.24 -10.57
N VAL A 153 -19.92 3.14 -11.69
CA VAL A 153 -21.40 3.13 -11.65
C VAL A 153 -21.90 1.85 -11.00
N ILE A 154 -21.32 0.71 -11.34
CA ILE A 154 -21.66 -0.59 -10.75
C ILE A 154 -21.38 -0.58 -9.25
N ASP A 155 -20.21 -0.11 -8.81
CA ASP A 155 -19.85 0.00 -7.39
C ASP A 155 -20.82 0.92 -6.63
N VAL A 156 -21.19 2.07 -7.20
CA VAL A 156 -22.16 2.98 -6.57
C VAL A 156 -23.54 2.34 -6.48
N GLU A 157 -23.96 1.59 -7.49
CA GLU A 157 -25.22 0.84 -7.48
C GLU A 157 -25.23 -0.31 -6.47
N GLU A 158 -24.14 -1.05 -6.36
CA GLU A 158 -23.97 -2.11 -5.37
C GLU A 158 -23.95 -1.54 -3.95
N MET A 159 -23.22 -0.45 -3.73
CA MET A 159 -23.23 0.28 -2.46
C MET A 159 -24.63 0.81 -2.13
N ARG A 160 -25.39 1.29 -3.12
CA ARG A 160 -26.77 1.72 -2.94
C ARG A 160 -27.71 0.56 -2.61
N LYS A 161 -27.58 -0.59 -3.27
CA LYS A 161 -28.37 -1.81 -2.98
C LYS A 161 -28.05 -2.33 -1.58
N PHE A 162 -26.76 -2.34 -1.21
CA PHE A 162 -26.30 -2.70 0.13
C PHE A 162 -26.90 -1.76 1.18
N GLN A 163 -26.76 -0.44 1.01
CA GLN A 163 -27.35 0.56 1.93
C GLN A 163 -28.87 0.44 2.02
N SER A 164 -29.56 0.14 0.91
CA SER A 164 -31.01 -0.08 0.89
C SER A 164 -31.43 -1.33 1.65
N GLY A 165 -30.61 -2.38 1.69
CA GLY A 165 -30.89 -3.62 2.42
C GLY A 165 -30.61 -3.54 3.92
N LEU A 166 -29.82 -2.55 4.37
CA LEU A 166 -29.55 -2.31 5.80
C LEU A 166 -30.63 -1.49 6.52
N ILE A 167 -31.58 -0.88 5.79
CA ILE A 167 -32.69 -0.12 6.38
C ILE A 167 -33.83 -1.12 6.67
N PRO A 168 -34.16 -1.41 7.94
CA PRO A 168 -35.26 -2.33 8.27
C PRO A 168 -36.60 -1.79 7.73
N ASP A 169 -37.43 -2.68 7.16
CA ASP A 169 -38.69 -2.38 6.47
C ASP A 169 -39.63 -1.43 7.22
N LYS A 170 -39.56 -1.41 8.55
CA LYS A 170 -40.31 -0.46 9.39
C LYS A 170 -39.98 0.99 9.05
N ILE A 171 -38.72 1.36 8.85
CA ILE A 171 -38.29 2.75 8.57
C ILE A 171 -38.70 3.17 7.15
N ILE A 172 -38.70 2.25 6.19
CA ILE A 172 -39.11 2.51 4.79
C ILE A 172 -40.62 2.82 4.72
N ASN A 173 -41.43 2.11 5.51
CA ASN A 173 -42.88 2.33 5.58
C ASN A 173 -43.27 3.62 6.32
N TYR A 174 -42.54 4.03 7.37
CA TYR A 174 -42.77 5.32 8.01
C TYR A 174 -42.57 6.49 7.02
N LYS A 175 -41.51 6.47 6.20
CA LYS A 175 -41.29 7.53 5.19
C LYS A 175 -42.27 7.52 4.01
N LYS A 176 -42.96 6.41 3.74
CA LYS A 176 -43.98 6.32 2.68
C LYS A 176 -45.35 6.85 3.12
N ASN A 177 -45.61 6.90 4.44
CA ASN A 177 -46.92 7.27 4.98
C ASN A 177 -47.03 8.77 5.31
N ASP A 178 -45.92 9.50 5.44
CA ASP A 178 -45.93 10.95 5.72
C ASP A 178 -46.23 11.84 4.49
N ASN A 179 -46.60 11.27 3.34
CA ASN A 179 -46.94 12.01 2.11
C ASN A 179 -48.39 11.80 1.64
N LYS A 180 -49.29 11.37 2.53
CA LYS A 180 -50.69 11.04 2.18
C LYS A 180 -51.77 11.68 3.03
N GLU A 181 -51.47 12.70 3.81
CA GLU A 181 -52.48 13.61 4.36
C GLU A 181 -51.96 15.03 4.13
N ASP A 182 -52.85 15.98 3.86
CA ASP A 182 -52.56 17.39 3.53
C ASP A 182 -52.21 17.74 2.07
N LYS A 183 -53.02 17.32 1.09
CA LYS A 183 -53.17 18.05 -0.20
C LYS A 183 -54.60 17.96 -0.74
N LYS A 184 -55.57 18.55 -0.02
CA LYS A 184 -56.94 18.75 -0.52
C LYS A 184 -57.55 20.10 -0.12
N GLU A 185 -56.80 21.18 -0.01
CA GLU A 185 -57.42 22.52 0.08
C GLU A 185 -56.80 23.63 -0.81
N ASP A 186 -55.70 23.37 -1.54
CA ASP A 186 -54.98 24.47 -2.23
C ASP A 186 -55.24 24.58 -3.75
N ILE A 187 -56.27 23.94 -4.31
CA ILE A 187 -56.49 23.93 -5.78
C ILE A 187 -57.34 25.13 -6.27
N GLU A 188 -58.01 25.90 -5.39
CA GLU A 188 -58.94 26.96 -5.83
C GLU A 188 -58.43 28.41 -5.78
N VAL A 189 -57.18 28.69 -5.40
CA VAL A 189 -56.69 30.09 -5.27
C VAL A 189 -55.48 30.42 -6.16
N LEU A 190 -55.43 29.89 -7.38
CA LEU A 190 -54.38 30.23 -8.36
C LEU A 190 -54.94 30.70 -9.72
N GLN A 191 -55.85 31.67 -9.66
CA GLN A 191 -56.11 32.58 -10.78
C GLN A 191 -56.28 34.01 -10.26
N LYS A 192 -55.19 34.64 -9.81
CA LYS A 192 -54.97 36.10 -9.88
C LYS A 192 -53.67 36.47 -9.18
N ASN A 193 -52.86 37.23 -9.93
CA ASN A 193 -51.75 38.07 -9.50
C ASN A 193 -50.37 37.41 -9.54
N GLY A 194 -49.47 38.06 -10.29
CA GLY A 194 -48.15 37.57 -10.66
C GLY A 194 -47.02 38.09 -9.77
N THR A 195 -45.98 37.25 -9.69
CA THR A 195 -44.57 37.47 -9.28
C THR A 195 -44.29 37.85 -7.82
N PRO A 196 -43.13 37.51 -7.22
CA PRO A 196 -41.92 36.84 -7.75
C PRO A 196 -41.59 35.48 -7.10
N ILE A 197 -40.71 34.71 -7.74
CA ILE A 197 -40.32 33.33 -7.40
C ILE A 197 -39.32 33.34 -6.23
N GLU A 198 -39.74 32.87 -5.06
CA GLU A 198 -38.84 32.51 -3.95
C GLU A 198 -38.43 31.03 -4.05
N GLU A 199 -37.11 30.87 -4.17
CA GLU A 199 -36.21 29.74 -3.92
C GLU A 199 -36.83 28.37 -3.60
N ARG A 200 -36.83 27.48 -4.62
CA ARG A 200 -36.93 26.03 -4.41
C ARG A 200 -35.69 25.55 -3.65
N GLN A 201 -35.90 25.00 -2.46
CA GLN A 201 -34.86 24.38 -1.65
C GLN A 201 -34.09 23.31 -2.45
N LEU A 202 -32.80 23.55 -2.62
CA LEU A 202 -31.86 22.64 -3.25
C LEU A 202 -31.66 21.39 -2.39
N PHE A 203 -31.82 20.24 -3.03
CA PHE A 203 -31.53 18.91 -2.51
C PHE A 203 -30.07 18.82 -2.02
N GLU A 204 -29.86 18.66 -0.70
CA GLU A 204 -28.51 18.56 -0.12
C GLU A 204 -27.83 17.24 -0.51
N GLN A 205 -26.65 17.36 -1.12
CA GLN A 205 -25.74 16.26 -1.46
C GLN A 205 -25.07 15.66 -0.21
N PRO A 206 -24.69 14.36 -0.21
CA PRO A 206 -24.13 13.70 0.96
C PRO A 206 -22.80 14.36 1.39
N LYS A 207 -22.69 14.59 2.70
CA LYS A 207 -21.56 15.22 3.38
C LYS A 207 -20.25 14.50 3.07
N SER A 208 -19.45 15.07 2.17
CA SER A 208 -18.02 14.73 2.03
C SER A 208 -17.29 14.90 3.38
N ARG A 209 -16.19 14.17 3.60
CA ARG A 209 -15.32 14.25 4.80
C ARG A 209 -14.65 15.62 5.04
N LEU A 210 -14.95 16.60 4.20
CA LEU A 210 -14.49 17.98 4.37
C LEU A 210 -15.34 18.64 5.46
N LEU A 211 -14.68 19.40 6.35
CA LEU A 211 -15.34 20.15 7.40
C LEU A 211 -16.53 20.94 6.81
N PRO A 212 -17.67 21.02 7.52
CA PRO A 212 -18.82 21.78 7.05
C PRO A 212 -18.38 23.22 6.75
N LYS A 213 -18.89 23.78 5.64
CA LYS A 213 -18.64 25.18 5.31
C LYS A 213 -19.11 26.03 6.48
N LEU A 214 -18.20 26.86 7.03
CA LEU A 214 -18.55 27.77 8.12
C LEU A 214 -19.60 28.77 7.62
N SER A 215 -20.56 29.11 8.47
CA SER A 215 -21.56 30.13 8.13
C SER A 215 -20.88 31.50 8.00
N ASP A 216 -21.42 32.36 7.14
CA ASP A 216 -20.86 33.69 6.88
C ASP A 216 -20.74 34.53 8.16
N LYS A 217 -21.67 34.34 9.10
CA LYS A 217 -21.63 34.96 10.43
C LYS A 217 -20.39 34.56 11.22
N ILE A 218 -20.05 33.27 11.22
CA ILE A 218 -18.85 32.76 11.91
C ILE A 218 -17.59 33.31 11.24
N ILE A 219 -17.56 33.38 9.91
CA ILE A 219 -16.42 33.93 9.15
C ILE A 219 -16.21 35.43 9.47
N GLN A 220 -17.28 36.20 9.56
CA GLN A 220 -17.24 37.62 9.94
C GLN A 220 -16.72 37.80 11.37
N GLU A 221 -17.22 37.03 12.35
CA GLU A 221 -16.72 37.08 13.72
C GLU A 221 -15.22 36.75 13.84
N TYR A 222 -14.73 35.78 13.05
CA TYR A 222 -13.30 35.46 13.02
C TYR A 222 -12.47 36.61 12.44
N ARG A 223 -12.95 37.25 11.37
CA ARG A 223 -12.30 38.43 10.78
C ARG A 223 -12.25 39.58 11.78
N GLU A 224 -13.35 39.88 12.45
CA GLU A 224 -13.41 40.95 13.46
C GLU A 224 -12.44 40.67 14.61
N ARG A 225 -12.43 39.45 15.16
CA ARG A 225 -11.49 39.05 16.22
C ARG A 225 -10.03 39.17 15.79
N TYR A 226 -9.72 38.85 14.54
CA TYR A 226 -8.37 39.02 13.99
C TYR A 226 -7.95 40.49 13.93
N TYR A 227 -8.83 41.37 13.43
CA TYR A 227 -8.56 42.81 13.37
C TYR A 227 -8.42 43.45 14.76
N GLN A 228 -9.28 43.08 15.71
CA GLN A 228 -9.21 43.56 17.09
C GLN A 228 -7.89 43.16 17.76
N ARG A 229 -7.40 41.93 17.50
CA ARG A 229 -6.11 41.47 18.04
C ARG A 229 -4.92 42.17 17.40
N LYS A 230 -5.00 42.48 16.10
CA LYS A 230 -3.97 43.21 15.36
C LYS A 230 -3.88 44.68 15.75
N LEU A 231 -4.99 45.31 16.15
CA LEU A 231 -5.04 46.70 16.63
C LEU A 231 -4.54 46.88 18.07
N ASN A 232 -4.53 45.80 18.86
CA ASN A 232 -4.08 45.80 20.26
C ASN A 232 -2.62 45.31 20.44
N LEU A 233 -1.87 45.12 19.35
CA LEU A 233 -0.40 44.96 19.33
C LEU A 233 0.23 46.23 18.75
#